data_AF-A0A2M8BLJ0-F1
#
_entry.id   AF-A0A2M8BLJ0-F1
#
_cell.length_a   1.000
_cell.length_b   1.000
_cell.length_c   1.000
_cell.angle_alpha   90.00
_cell.angle_beta   90.00
_cell.angle_gamma   90.00
#
_symmetry.space_group_name_H-M   'P 1'
#
loop_
_entity.id
_entity.type
_entity.pdbx_description
1 polymer ?
#
loop_
_entity_poly.entity_id
_entity_poly.type
_entity_poly.pdbx_seq_one_letter_code
_entity_poly.pdbx_strand_id
1 'polypeptide(L)' 'MQPRTLIKYAQAVAISVACLGASLSAQAQSIVVASTTSTEQSGLFSVLLPEFKKASGIDVKVVALGTGQAIDMGRR' A
#
# COMPACT_ATOMS: atom_id res chain seq x y z
N MET A 1 3.40 26.05 -45.15
CA MET A 1 3.08 25.71 -43.74
C MET A 1 3.48 24.26 -43.49
N GLN A 2 4.56 24.04 -42.72
CA GLN A 2 5.25 22.76 -42.68
C GLN A 2 4.60 21.78 -41.67
N PRO A 3 4.13 20.59 -42.10
CA PRO A 3 3.44 19.62 -41.24
C PRO A 3 4.32 19.02 -40.12
N ARG A 4 5.64 19.23 -40.19
CA ARG A 4 6.63 18.68 -39.25
C ARG A 4 6.65 19.40 -37.89
N THR A 5 6.23 20.67 -37.83
CA THR A 5 6.16 21.41 -36.54
C THR A 5 4.99 20.91 -35.69
N LEU A 6 3.87 20.55 -36.31
CA LEU A 6 2.68 20.01 -35.62
C LEU A 6 2.99 18.69 -34.89
N ILE A 7 3.76 17.81 -35.55
CA ILE A 7 4.18 16.51 -34.99
C ILE A 7 5.08 16.71 -33.76
N LYS A 8 6.01 17.68 -33.81
CA LYS A 8 6.90 17.98 -32.69
C LYS A 8 6.15 18.48 -31.44
N TYR A 9 5.15 19.34 -31.63
CA TYR A 9 4.31 19.79 -30.52
C TYR A 9 3.45 18.66 -29.94
N ALA A 10 2.90 17.79 -30.79
CA ALA A 10 2.15 16.61 -30.34
C ALA A 10 3.04 15.65 -29.52
N GLN A 11 4.29 15.44 -29.93
CA GLN A 11 5.26 14.64 -29.17
C GLN A 11 5.63 15.30 -27.83
N ALA A 12 5.83 16.62 -27.79
CA ALA A 12 6.14 17.34 -26.56
C ALA A 12 4.98 17.30 -25.53
N VAL A 13 3.73 17.38 -26.01
CA VAL A 13 2.54 17.23 -25.17
C VAL A 13 2.43 15.80 -24.64
N ALA A 14 2.65 14.79 -25.49
CA ALA A 14 2.61 13.39 -25.09
C ALA A 14 3.65 13.06 -23.99
N ILE A 15 4.87 13.60 -24.12
CA ILE A 15 5.93 13.41 -23.12
C ILE A 15 5.56 14.10 -21.80
N SER A 16 5.03 15.32 -21.85
CA SER A 16 4.62 16.05 -20.64
C SER A 16 3.51 15.32 -19.87
N VAL A 17 2.50 14.81 -20.57
CA VAL A 17 1.41 14.03 -19.96
C VAL A 17 1.92 12.74 -19.33
N ALA A 18 2.86 12.05 -19.97
CA ALA A 18 3.46 10.83 -19.42
C ALA A 18 4.25 11.10 -18.12
N CYS A 19 4.99 12.22 -18.04
CA CYS A 19 5.73 12.58 -16.83
C CYS A 19 4.82 12.94 -15.64
N LEU A 20 3.67 13.56 -15.88
CA LEU A 20 2.69 13.86 -14.82
C LEU A 20 2.05 12.58 -14.25
N GLY A 21 1.80 11.55 -15.07
CA GLY A 21 1.21 10.29 -14.62
C GLY A 21 2.12 9.44 -13.72
N ALA A 22 3.45 9.53 -13.90
CA ALA A 22 4.41 8.77 -13.11
C ALA A 22 4.52 9.22 -11.64
N SER A 23 4.04 10.43 -11.32
CA SER A 23 4.15 11.02 -9.99
C SER A 23 3.01 10.63 -9.04
N LEU A 24 1.96 9.95 -9.53
CA LEU A 24 0.82 9.49 -8.72
C LEU A 24 1.00 8.04 -8.22
N SER A 25 2.19 7.68 -7.76
CA SER A 25 2.36 6.42 -7.02
C SER A 25 1.87 6.62 -5.59
N ALA A 26 0.58 6.38 -5.34
CA ALA A 26 0.05 6.25 -3.99
C ALA A 26 0.70 5.02 -3.33
N GLN A 27 1.68 5.26 -2.46
CA GLN A 27 2.32 4.19 -1.70
C GLN A 27 1.30 3.61 -0.72
N ALA A 28 0.85 2.38 -0.97
CA ALA A 28 -0.04 1.68 -0.07
C ALA A 28 0.68 1.45 1.28
N GLN A 29 0.23 2.15 2.32
CA GLN A 29 0.74 1.94 3.67
C GLN A 29 0.30 0.57 4.16
N SER A 30 1.26 -0.23 4.59
CA SER A 30 1.03 -1.54 5.20
C SER A 30 1.68 -1.61 6.57
N ILE A 31 0.98 -2.25 7.51
CA ILE A 31 1.42 -2.45 8.89
C ILE A 31 1.47 -3.95 9.17
N VAL A 32 2.56 -4.42 9.79
CA VAL A 32 2.65 -5.78 10.31
C VAL A 32 2.35 -5.75 11.80
N VAL A 33 1.39 -6.55 12.25
CA VAL A 33 1.01 -6.69 13.65
C VAL A 33 1.43 -8.07 14.14
N ALA A 34 2.37 -8.10 15.09
CA ALA A 34 2.69 -9.30 15.83
C ALA A 34 1.62 -9.51 16.91
N SER A 35 0.85 -10.59 16.79
CA SER A 35 -0.21 -10.95 17.74
C SER A 35 0.05 -12.32 18.36
N THR A 36 -0.72 -12.67 19.38
CA THR A 36 -0.72 -14.01 19.97
C THR A 36 -1.62 -14.97 19.20
N THR A 37 -1.30 -16.27 19.23
CA THR A 37 -2.10 -17.31 18.55
C THR A 37 -3.53 -17.43 19.10
N SER A 38 -3.76 -17.15 20.38
CA SER A 38 -5.10 -17.17 20.97
C SER A 38 -6.03 -16.12 20.35
N THR A 39 -5.49 -14.96 19.96
CA THR A 39 -6.25 -13.90 19.28
C THR A 39 -6.56 -14.26 17.83
N GLU A 40 -5.63 -14.91 17.12
CA GLU A 40 -5.84 -15.37 15.75
C GLU A 40 -6.89 -16.50 15.69
N GLN A 41 -6.76 -17.50 16.56
CA GLN A 41 -7.68 -18.64 16.62
C GLN A 41 -9.11 -18.25 17.00
N SER A 42 -9.29 -17.11 17.69
CA SER A 42 -10.61 -16.57 18.00
C SER A 42 -11.34 -15.97 16.78
N GLY A 43 -10.62 -15.69 15.69
CA GLY A 43 -11.17 -15.03 14.50
C GLY A 43 -11.40 -13.52 14.66
N LEU A 44 -10.88 -12.89 15.72
CA LEU A 44 -11.09 -11.46 16.02
C LEU A 44 -10.64 -10.54 14.87
N PHE A 45 -9.46 -10.80 14.30
CA PHE A 45 -8.90 -9.96 13.23
C PHE A 45 -9.66 -10.08 11.91
N SER A 46 -10.27 -11.23 11.64
CA SER A 46 -11.12 -11.42 10.45
C SER A 46 -12.32 -10.47 10.44
N VAL A 47 -12.76 -10.00 11.61
CA VAL A 47 -13.86 -9.03 11.75
C VAL A 47 -13.35 -7.59 11.82
N LEU A 48 -12.28 -7.33 12.56
CA LEU A 48 -11.80 -5.97 12.80
C LEU A 48 -11.01 -5.38 11.61
N LEU A 49 -10.18 -6.19 10.93
CA LEU A 49 -9.31 -5.68 9.87
C LEU A 49 -10.05 -5.16 8.64
N PRO A 50 -11.16 -5.75 8.17
CA PRO A 50 -11.92 -5.20 7.06
C PRO A 50 -12.47 -3.80 7.35
N GLU A 51 -13.00 -3.58 8.55
CA GLU A 51 -13.53 -2.27 8.96
C GLU A 51 -12.39 -1.26 9.17
N PHE A 52 -11.28 -1.67 9.77
CA PHE A 52 -10.09 -0.83 9.90
C PHE A 52 -9.53 -0.41 8.54
N LYS A 53 -9.43 -1.33 7.58
CA LYS A 53 -8.94 -1.06 6.22
C LYS A 53 -9.86 -0.09 5.48
N LYS A 54 -11.18 -0.21 5.64
CA LYS A 54 -12.13 0.75 5.05
C LYS A 54 -11.97 2.16 5.64
N ALA A 55 -11.75 2.26 6.95
CA ALA A 55 -11.64 3.55 7.63
C ALA A 55 -10.29 4.25 7.41
N SER A 56 -9.19 3.49 7.37
CA SER A 56 -7.83 4.03 7.31
C SER A 56 -7.16 3.94 5.93
N GLY A 57 -7.63 3.04 5.06
CA GLY A 57 -6.96 2.70 3.82
C GLY A 57 -5.66 1.90 3.99
N ILE A 58 -5.31 1.50 5.22
CA ILE A 58 -4.07 0.80 5.53
C ILE A 58 -4.28 -0.71 5.45
N ASP A 59 -3.33 -1.39 4.82
CA ASP A 59 -3.30 -2.86 4.80
C ASP A 59 -2.63 -3.39 6.08
N VAL A 60 -3.25 -4.35 6.75
CA VAL A 60 -2.73 -4.90 8.01
C VAL A 60 -2.47 -6.38 7.86
N LYS A 61 -1.23 -6.79 8.07
CA LYS A 61 -0.81 -8.18 8.08
C LYS A 61 -0.58 -8.65 9.51
N VAL A 62 -1.41 -9.59 9.97
CA VAL A 62 -1.25 -10.18 11.31
C VAL A 62 -0.32 -11.39 11.22
N VAL A 63 0.62 -11.47 12.16
CA VAL A 63 1.47 -12.64 12.36
C VAL A 63 1.21 -13.17 13.76
N ALA A 64 0.60 -14.36 13.83
CA ALA A 64 0.26 -15.01 15.09
C ALA A 64 1.45 -15.81 15.61
N LEU A 65 2.03 -15.37 16.72
CA LEU A 65 3.25 -15.92 17.31
C LEU A 65 3.05 -16.16 18.81
N GLY A 66 3.92 -16.92 19.46
CA GLY A 66 3.96 -16.90 20.93
C GLY A 66 4.38 -15.52 21.45
N THR A 67 3.92 -15.10 22.63
CA THR A 67 4.22 -13.74 23.18
C THR A 67 5.71 -13.41 23.17
N GLY A 68 6.58 -14.37 23.51
CA GLY A 68 8.04 -14.17 23.47
C GLY A 68 8.58 -13.91 22.05
N GLN A 69 8.01 -14.58 21.05
CA GLN A 69 8.35 -14.38 19.64
C GLN A 69 7.78 -13.05 19.09
N ALA A 70 6.58 -12.65 19.53
CA ALA A 70 5.98 -11.38 19.16
C ALA A 70 6.79 -10.18 19.68
N ILE A 71 7.28 -10.24 20.93
CA ILE A 71 8.14 -9.19 21.49
C ILE A 71 9.51 -9.19 20.81
N ASP A 72 10.10 -10.35 20.52
CA ASP A 72 11.38 -10.42 19.80
C ASP A 72 11.27 -9.87 18.37
N MET A 73 10.14 -10.08 17.69
CA MET A 73 9.83 -9.49 16.39
C MET A 73 9.76 -7.96 16.45
N GLY A 74 9.17 -7.39 17.50
CA GLY A 74 9.07 -5.93 17.65
C GLY A 74 10.37 -5.23 18.06
N ARG A 75 11.40 -5.99 18.51
CA ARG A 75 12.70 -5.46 18.92
C ARG A 75 13.68 -5.30 17.76
N ARG A 76 13.44 -5.96 16.63
CA ARG A 76 14.31 -5.96 15.44
C ARG A 76 13.75 -5.05 14.38
#